data_AF-A0A9P7G1T9-F1
#
_entry.id   AF-A0A9P7G1T9-F1
#
_cell.length_a   1.000
_cell.length_b   1.000
_cell.length_c   1.000
_cell.angle_alpha   90.00
_cell.angle_beta   90.00
_cell.angle_gamma   90.00
#
_symmetry.space_group_name_H-M   'P 1'
#
loop_
_entity.id
_entity.type
_entity.pdbx_description
1 polymer ?
#
loop_
_entity_poly.entity_id
_entity_poly.type
_entity_poly.pdbx_seq_one_letter_code
_entity_poly.pdbx_strand_id
1 'polypeptide(L)'
;MARFTAFFVALALSVSQLNVHAAPLSIRADGGNFVQCNVARLKTVAGLSSTTSALKQITSTDSDTSAAVTAAQAGLKDAQSGIVTIAKALLSGQAAPSAAREQVGQGLLAAHAALEGVSASDNSVTTALTKLEETIAAGQQVVAKCGSDAVEEEFVAPSTAPADAAEGTLTKRQIGGLRCNIARLQTVRNLSASTKAVKNLSATAQGDTLAMTEVQNAMAGLQSAKDGVSTIARAIVTGQQAPASARDQVGQGLNTAQNSLNSIQSSDPAINDGAAAASAMVGKTLTAGAAVVANC
;
A
#
# COMPACT_ATOMS: atom_id res chain seq x y z
N MET A 1 -13.94 44.97 52.77
CA MET A 1 -14.89 45.77 51.98
C MET A 1 -14.12 46.51 50.90
N ALA A 2 -14.62 46.48 49.66
CA ALA A 2 -14.11 47.15 48.45
C ALA A 2 -12.73 46.62 47.97
N ARG A 3 -12.48 46.29 46.69
CA ARG A 3 -12.95 46.93 45.45
C ARG A 3 -13.07 45.93 44.28
N PHE A 4 -14.26 45.91 43.69
CA PHE A 4 -14.53 45.62 42.28
C PHE A 4 -14.15 46.85 41.45
N THR A 5 -13.51 46.71 40.29
CA THR A 5 -13.97 47.23 38.98
C THR A 5 -12.90 47.15 37.87
N ALA A 6 -13.37 46.73 36.70
CA ALA A 6 -12.97 47.14 35.36
C ALA A 6 -11.66 46.60 34.76
N PHE A 7 -11.76 45.51 33.98
CA PHE A 7 -11.05 45.36 32.70
C PHE A 7 -11.83 44.37 31.80
N PHE A 8 -12.93 44.87 31.22
CA PHE A 8 -13.52 44.34 30.00
C PHE A 8 -13.38 45.44 28.94
N VAL A 9 -13.32 45.04 27.67
CA VAL A 9 -13.24 45.87 26.45
C VAL A 9 -11.80 46.10 25.93
N ALA A 10 -11.30 45.12 25.15
CA ALA A 10 -10.66 45.33 23.84
C ALA A 10 -9.88 44.07 23.41
N LEU A 11 -10.59 42.99 23.03
CA LEU A 11 -9.98 41.92 22.22
C LEU A 11 -11.04 41.19 21.38
N ALA A 12 -11.77 41.96 20.58
CA ALA A 12 -12.62 41.46 19.53
C ALA A 12 -12.32 42.29 18.28
N LEU A 13 -11.43 41.79 17.40
CA LEU A 13 -11.28 42.11 15.97
C LEU A 13 -9.86 41.77 15.49
N SER A 14 -9.56 40.47 15.34
CA SER A 14 -8.51 39.99 14.44
C SER A 14 -8.77 38.53 14.02
N VAL A 15 -9.97 38.24 13.51
CA VAL A 15 -10.24 37.03 12.73
C VAL A 15 -10.32 37.47 11.27
N SER A 16 -9.17 37.87 10.72
CA SER A 16 -9.01 38.21 9.31
C SER A 16 -8.41 37.01 8.60
N GLN A 17 -9.30 36.27 7.94
CA GLN A 17 -9.06 35.60 6.65
C GLN A 17 -7.86 34.64 6.55
N LEU A 18 -7.98 33.48 7.21
CA LEU A 18 -7.43 32.26 6.60
C LEU A 18 -8.39 31.87 5.46
N ASN A 19 -8.28 32.56 4.33
CA ASN A 19 -8.74 32.02 3.06
C ASN A 19 -7.86 30.80 2.77
N VAL A 20 -8.28 29.64 3.28
CA VAL A 20 -7.86 28.36 2.73
C VAL A 20 -8.43 28.35 1.31
N HIS A 21 -7.71 28.98 0.39
CA HIS A 21 -7.82 28.67 -1.01
C HIS A 21 -7.46 27.19 -1.07
N ALA A 22 -8.48 26.35 -1.10
CA ALA A 22 -8.34 25.03 -1.69
C ALA A 22 -7.87 25.33 -3.10
N ALA A 23 -6.55 25.32 -3.30
CA ALA A 23 -5.96 25.37 -4.63
C ALA A 23 -6.76 24.33 -5.42
N PRO A 24 -7.42 24.72 -6.51
CA PRO A 24 -8.16 23.76 -7.31
C PRO A 24 -7.19 22.61 -7.55
N LEU A 25 -7.63 21.38 -7.26
CA LEU A 25 -6.98 20.19 -7.78
C LEU A 25 -7.18 20.27 -9.29
N SER A 26 -6.41 21.14 -9.95
CA SER A 26 -6.11 21.02 -11.36
C SER A 26 -5.45 19.66 -11.43
N ILE A 27 -6.26 18.65 -11.76
CA ILE A 27 -5.78 17.40 -12.31
C ILE A 27 -4.95 17.87 -13.50
N ARG A 28 -3.62 18.01 -13.30
CA ARG A 28 -2.71 18.47 -14.35
C ARG A 28 -3.04 17.61 -15.55
N ALA A 29 -3.42 18.25 -16.65
CA ALA A 29 -3.93 17.63 -17.86
C ALA A 29 -2.83 16.85 -18.63
N ASP A 30 -1.82 16.34 -17.93
CA ASP A 30 -0.78 15.47 -18.44
C ASP A 30 -1.33 14.03 -18.48
N GLY A 31 -2.41 13.83 -19.24
CA GLY A 31 -3.31 12.66 -19.21
C GLY A 31 -2.67 11.28 -19.44
N GLY A 32 -1.38 11.20 -19.76
CA GLY A 32 -0.63 9.94 -19.87
C GLY A 32 0.32 9.64 -18.71
N ASN A 33 0.80 10.65 -17.97
CA ASN A 33 1.89 10.45 -17.01
C ASN A 33 1.37 10.15 -15.59
N PHE A 34 0.20 10.68 -15.22
CA PHE A 34 -0.44 10.40 -13.93
C PHE A 34 -0.74 8.91 -13.73
N VAL A 35 -1.24 8.25 -14.78
CA VAL A 35 -1.48 6.80 -14.79
C VAL A 35 -0.18 6.05 -14.55
N GLN A 36 0.85 6.28 -15.38
CA GLN A 36 2.16 5.63 -15.27
C GLN A 36 2.83 5.88 -13.91
N CYS A 37 2.65 7.08 -13.36
CA CYS A 37 3.08 7.46 -12.04
C CYS A 37 2.43 6.59 -10.94
N ASN A 38 1.11 6.42 -10.99
CA ASN A 38 0.40 5.58 -10.02
C ASN A 38 0.76 4.09 -10.18
N VAL A 39 1.04 3.61 -11.41
CA VAL A 39 1.60 2.27 -11.64
C VAL A 39 2.91 2.09 -10.92
N ALA A 40 3.84 3.00 -11.15
CA ALA A 40 5.17 2.93 -10.59
C ALA A 40 5.08 2.92 -9.05
N ARG A 41 4.24 3.79 -8.47
CA ARG A 41 3.99 3.84 -7.01
C ARG A 41 3.44 2.52 -6.49
N LEU A 42 2.46 1.94 -7.17
CA LEU A 42 1.88 0.66 -6.78
C LEU A 42 2.90 -0.48 -6.90
N LYS A 43 3.67 -0.52 -7.99
CA LYS A 43 4.76 -1.50 -8.18
C LYS A 43 5.81 -1.39 -7.08
N THR A 44 6.17 -0.18 -6.66
CA THR A 44 7.06 0.03 -5.50
C THR A 44 6.46 -0.56 -4.24
N VAL A 45 5.20 -0.26 -3.90
CA VAL A 45 4.55 -0.81 -2.69
C VAL A 45 4.44 -2.33 -2.73
N ALA A 46 4.03 -2.89 -3.88
CA ALA A 46 3.97 -4.34 -4.09
C ALA A 46 5.35 -4.99 -4.00
N GLY A 47 6.35 -4.35 -4.61
CA GLY A 47 7.75 -4.75 -4.57
C GLY A 47 8.31 -4.80 -3.15
N LEU A 48 8.13 -3.73 -2.35
CA LEU A 48 8.54 -3.72 -0.93
C LEU A 48 7.94 -4.91 -0.15
N SER A 49 6.65 -5.22 -0.38
CA SER A 49 5.99 -6.35 0.27
C SER A 49 6.58 -7.70 -0.17
N SER A 50 6.86 -7.86 -1.47
CA SER A 50 7.47 -9.06 -2.04
C SER A 50 8.90 -9.25 -1.53
N THR A 51 9.73 -8.21 -1.55
CA THR A 51 11.10 -8.25 -1.00
C THR A 51 11.09 -8.57 0.50
N THR A 52 10.21 -7.94 1.28
CA THR A 52 10.07 -8.25 2.72
C THR A 52 9.70 -9.73 2.94
N SER A 53 8.89 -10.30 2.04
CA SER A 53 8.47 -11.70 2.13
C SER A 53 9.61 -12.64 1.77
N ALA A 54 10.37 -12.33 0.71
CA ALA A 54 11.56 -13.07 0.31
C ALA A 54 12.63 -13.05 1.41
N LEU A 55 12.89 -11.88 2.02
CA LEU A 55 13.81 -11.74 3.15
C LEU A 55 13.44 -12.62 4.35
N LYS A 56 12.15 -12.84 4.60
CA LYS A 56 11.66 -13.72 5.68
C LYS A 56 11.74 -15.20 5.36
N GLN A 57 12.00 -15.56 4.10
CA GLN A 57 12.20 -16.94 3.67
C GLN A 57 13.67 -17.34 3.68
N ILE A 58 14.59 -16.37 3.77
CA ILE A 58 16.01 -16.65 3.97
C ILE A 58 16.18 -17.21 5.39
N THR A 59 16.46 -18.49 5.46
CA THR A 59 16.83 -19.19 6.68
C THR A 59 18.29 -19.56 6.58
N SER A 60 19.15 -18.87 7.33
CA SER A 60 20.58 -19.13 7.33
C SER A 60 21.09 -19.26 8.77
N THR A 61 22.03 -20.18 8.98
CA THR A 61 22.80 -20.27 10.23
C THR A 61 24.05 -19.40 10.21
N ASP A 62 24.36 -18.81 9.06
CA ASP A 62 25.46 -17.87 8.89
C ASP A 62 25.12 -16.53 9.54
N SER A 63 26.00 -16.07 10.43
CA SER A 63 25.80 -14.84 11.19
C SER A 63 25.79 -13.61 10.30
N ASP A 64 26.58 -13.61 9.24
CA ASP A 64 26.75 -12.48 8.34
C ASP A 64 25.49 -12.31 7.47
N THR A 65 24.97 -13.42 6.93
CA THR A 65 23.68 -13.47 6.22
C THR A 65 22.54 -13.01 7.12
N SER A 66 22.52 -13.47 8.39
CA SER A 66 21.47 -13.09 9.35
C SER A 66 21.50 -11.60 9.69
N ALA A 67 22.71 -11.05 9.87
CA ALA A 67 22.92 -9.62 10.10
C ALA A 67 22.49 -8.79 8.88
N ALA A 68 22.87 -9.22 7.68
CA ALA A 68 22.48 -8.60 6.42
C ALA A 68 20.96 -8.60 6.20
N VAL A 69 20.28 -9.73 6.43
CA VAL A 69 18.81 -9.81 6.35
C VAL A 69 18.16 -8.86 7.34
N THR A 70 18.68 -8.75 8.56
CA THR A 70 18.17 -7.82 9.58
C THR A 70 18.34 -6.37 9.14
N ALA A 71 19.53 -6.00 8.65
CA ALA A 71 19.80 -4.67 8.12
C ALA A 71 18.91 -4.34 6.91
N ALA A 72 18.70 -5.31 6.01
CA ALA A 72 17.81 -5.15 4.87
C ALA A 72 16.35 -4.93 5.28
N GLN A 73 15.87 -5.68 6.27
CA GLN A 73 14.53 -5.47 6.84
C GLN A 73 14.37 -4.09 7.49
N ALA A 74 15.42 -3.58 8.14
CA ALA A 74 15.43 -2.22 8.69
C ALA A 74 15.31 -1.17 7.58
N GLY A 75 16.12 -1.28 6.53
CA GLY A 75 16.03 -0.37 5.36
C GLY A 75 14.65 -0.40 4.68
N LEU A 76 14.06 -1.59 4.50
CA LEU A 76 12.69 -1.70 3.98
C LEU A 76 11.64 -1.09 4.91
N LYS A 77 11.81 -1.21 6.23
CA LYS A 77 10.91 -0.58 7.21
C LYS A 77 11.00 0.94 7.16
N ASP A 78 12.20 1.49 7.01
CA ASP A 78 12.40 2.93 6.84
C ASP A 78 11.76 3.43 5.56
N ALA A 79 11.91 2.69 4.45
CA ALA A 79 11.24 3.01 3.20
C ALA A 79 9.70 2.95 3.34
N GLN A 80 9.15 1.97 4.06
CA GLN A 80 7.71 1.92 4.35
C GLN A 80 7.25 3.13 5.18
N SER A 81 8.04 3.57 6.14
CA SER A 81 7.74 4.77 6.94
C SER A 81 7.70 6.03 6.07
N GLY A 82 8.65 6.19 5.15
CA GLY A 82 8.64 7.24 4.14
C GLY A 82 7.37 7.21 3.27
N ILE A 83 6.99 6.02 2.77
CA ILE A 83 5.75 5.83 1.99
C ILE A 83 4.50 6.23 2.80
N VAL A 84 4.43 5.88 4.10
CA VAL A 84 3.31 6.29 4.96
C VAL A 84 3.23 7.81 5.10
N THR A 85 4.38 8.47 5.28
CA THR A 85 4.44 9.94 5.37
C THR A 85 3.98 10.60 4.06
N ILE A 86 4.44 10.07 2.91
CA ILE A 86 3.99 10.51 1.59
C ILE A 86 2.47 10.33 1.45
N ALA A 87 1.95 9.15 1.80
CA ALA A 87 0.52 8.85 1.68
C ALA A 87 -0.33 9.79 2.54
N LYS A 88 0.11 10.11 3.77
CA LYS A 88 -0.58 11.08 4.64
C LYS A 88 -0.61 12.48 4.02
N ALA A 89 0.51 12.97 3.52
CA ALA A 89 0.58 14.27 2.88
C ALA A 89 -0.36 14.35 1.67
N LEU A 90 -0.32 13.35 0.79
CA LEU A 90 -1.19 13.27 -0.38
C LEU A 90 -2.68 13.21 -0.01
N LEU A 91 -3.05 12.44 1.02
CA LEU A 91 -4.43 12.38 1.51
C LEU A 91 -4.92 13.73 2.06
N SER A 92 -4.01 14.55 2.60
CA SER A 92 -4.31 15.91 3.04
C SER A 92 -4.23 16.97 1.93
N GLY A 93 -4.02 16.56 0.67
CA GLY A 93 -3.86 17.47 -0.47
C GLY A 93 -2.51 18.18 -0.55
N GLN A 94 -1.55 17.79 0.29
CA GLN A 94 -0.19 18.33 0.28
C GLN A 94 0.67 17.58 -0.74
N ALA A 95 1.68 18.28 -1.28
CA ALA A 95 2.74 17.63 -2.05
C ALA A 95 3.47 16.59 -1.17
N ALA A 96 3.92 15.49 -1.79
CA ALA A 96 4.75 14.51 -1.11
C ALA A 96 6.00 15.21 -0.53
N PRO A 97 6.33 15.09 0.78
CA PRO A 97 7.51 15.75 1.33
C PRO A 97 8.80 15.21 0.71
N SER A 98 9.77 16.08 0.40
CA SER A 98 11.06 15.69 -0.17
C SER A 98 11.82 14.73 0.75
N ALA A 99 11.89 15.04 2.04
CA ALA A 99 12.51 14.18 3.06
C ALA A 99 11.89 12.77 3.10
N ALA A 100 10.57 12.66 2.92
CA ALA A 100 9.91 11.36 2.89
C ALA A 100 10.23 10.58 1.62
N ARG A 101 10.35 11.25 0.46
CA ARG A 101 10.81 10.61 -0.79
C ARG A 101 12.26 10.12 -0.68
N GLU A 102 13.12 10.96 -0.10
CA GLU A 102 14.52 10.63 0.15
C GLU A 102 14.64 9.44 1.11
N GLN A 103 13.84 9.42 2.18
CA GLN A 103 13.76 8.29 3.11
C GLN A 103 13.38 6.97 2.41
N VAL A 104 12.47 7.00 1.42
CA VAL A 104 12.16 5.82 0.60
C VAL A 104 13.39 5.37 -0.19
N GLY A 105 14.06 6.29 -0.87
CA GLY A 105 15.26 5.99 -1.64
C GLY A 105 16.39 5.44 -0.79
N GLN A 106 16.70 6.11 0.33
CA GLN A 106 17.74 5.70 1.27
C GLN A 106 17.44 4.33 1.89
N GLY A 107 16.20 4.06 2.30
CA GLY A 107 15.82 2.76 2.88
C GLY A 107 15.97 1.61 1.88
N LEU A 108 15.59 1.82 0.61
CA LEU A 108 15.77 0.82 -0.45
C LEU A 108 17.26 0.57 -0.78
N LEU A 109 18.06 1.64 -0.87
CA LEU A 109 19.52 1.53 -1.11
C LEU A 109 20.24 0.86 0.06
N ALA A 110 19.88 1.20 1.30
CA ALA A 110 20.41 0.54 2.50
C ALA A 110 20.08 -0.96 2.50
N ALA A 111 18.85 -1.33 2.09
CA ALA A 111 18.49 -2.73 1.97
C ALA A 111 19.27 -3.47 0.88
N HIS A 112 19.58 -2.79 -0.23
CA HIS A 112 20.36 -3.37 -1.32
C HIS A 112 21.80 -3.60 -0.87
N ALA A 113 22.45 -2.56 -0.34
CA ALA A 113 23.82 -2.64 0.15
C ALA A 113 24.00 -3.71 1.24
N ALA A 114 23.00 -3.88 2.11
CA ALA A 114 23.02 -4.94 3.11
C ALA A 114 23.04 -6.36 2.50
N LEU A 115 22.29 -6.58 1.42
CA LEU A 115 22.20 -7.91 0.77
C LEU A 115 23.32 -8.17 -0.23
N GLU A 116 23.86 -7.14 -0.88
CA GLU A 116 24.92 -7.25 -1.89
C GLU A 116 26.23 -7.81 -1.32
N GLY A 117 26.46 -7.61 -0.01
CA GLY A 117 27.62 -8.15 0.71
C GLY A 117 27.50 -9.63 1.10
N VAL A 118 26.35 -10.28 0.87
CA VAL A 118 26.12 -11.69 1.22
C VAL A 118 26.44 -12.57 0.02
N SER A 119 27.13 -13.69 0.22
CA SER A 119 27.46 -14.62 -0.85
C SER A 119 26.19 -15.12 -1.59
N ALA A 120 26.10 -14.84 -2.88
CA ALA A 120 24.96 -15.16 -3.76
C ALA A 120 24.72 -16.67 -4.02
N SER A 121 25.36 -17.55 -3.25
CA SER A 121 25.18 -19.00 -3.36
C SER A 121 23.85 -19.50 -2.80
N ASP A 122 23.13 -18.69 -2.01
CA ASP A 122 21.77 -18.98 -1.56
C ASP A 122 20.73 -18.43 -2.54
N ASN A 123 19.98 -19.33 -3.20
CA ASN A 123 18.90 -18.97 -4.12
C ASN A 123 17.85 -18.03 -3.50
N SER A 124 17.66 -18.09 -2.19
CA SER A 124 16.73 -17.23 -1.44
C SER A 124 17.24 -15.80 -1.34
N VAL A 125 18.56 -15.62 -1.12
CA VAL A 125 19.24 -14.31 -1.13
C VAL A 125 19.16 -13.70 -2.53
N THR A 126 19.47 -14.49 -3.56
CA THR A 126 19.36 -14.08 -4.97
C THR A 126 17.93 -13.66 -5.31
N THR A 127 16.92 -14.43 -4.88
CA THR A 127 15.50 -14.07 -5.07
C THR A 127 15.14 -12.76 -4.39
N ALA A 128 15.60 -12.54 -3.16
CA ALA A 128 15.36 -11.30 -2.43
C ALA A 128 16.02 -10.09 -3.11
N LEU A 129 17.26 -10.24 -3.59
CA LEU A 129 17.99 -9.23 -4.34
C LEU A 129 17.25 -8.85 -5.63
N THR A 130 16.88 -9.84 -6.46
CA THR A 130 16.13 -9.57 -7.69
C THR A 130 14.82 -8.82 -7.43
N LYS A 131 14.08 -9.21 -6.39
CA LYS A 131 12.83 -8.52 -6.02
C LYS A 131 13.08 -7.09 -5.52
N LEU A 132 14.19 -6.87 -4.81
CA LEU A 132 14.60 -5.55 -4.37
C LEU A 132 15.01 -4.66 -5.56
N GLU A 133 15.77 -5.17 -6.52
CA GLU A 133 16.13 -4.44 -7.75
C GLU A 133 14.90 -4.06 -8.58
N GLU A 134 13.96 -4.99 -8.76
CA GLU A 134 12.66 -4.70 -9.40
C GLU A 134 11.91 -3.56 -8.68
N THR A 135 11.98 -3.54 -7.34
CA THR A 135 11.36 -2.53 -6.50
C THR A 135 12.04 -1.17 -6.64
N ILE A 136 13.38 -1.15 -6.68
CA ILE A 136 14.18 0.05 -6.90
C ILE A 136 13.90 0.62 -8.29
N ALA A 137 13.89 -0.22 -9.32
CA ALA A 137 13.56 0.19 -10.69
C ALA A 137 12.14 0.78 -10.78
N ALA A 138 11.16 0.19 -10.09
CA ALA A 138 9.82 0.77 -9.97
C ALA A 138 9.85 2.14 -9.27
N GLY A 139 10.64 2.29 -8.21
CA GLY A 139 10.85 3.59 -7.53
C GLY A 139 11.48 4.65 -8.44
N GLN A 140 12.45 4.27 -9.27
CA GLN A 140 13.04 5.17 -10.28
C GLN A 140 12.01 5.57 -11.35
N GLN A 141 11.11 4.67 -11.74
CA GLN A 141 9.98 5.02 -12.61
C GLN A 141 9.04 6.03 -11.94
N VAL A 142 8.85 5.99 -10.61
CA VAL A 142 8.10 7.05 -9.90
C VAL A 142 8.79 8.39 -10.09
N VAL A 143 10.11 8.47 -9.91
CA VAL A 143 10.84 9.72 -10.10
C VAL A 143 10.75 10.21 -11.55
N ALA A 144 10.98 9.32 -12.52
CA ALA A 144 10.95 9.68 -13.93
C ALA A 144 9.56 10.05 -14.46
N LYS A 145 8.49 9.43 -13.95
CA LYS A 145 7.11 9.58 -14.45
C LYS A 145 6.25 10.51 -13.58
N CYS A 146 6.61 10.71 -12.31
CA CYS A 146 5.89 11.58 -11.38
C CYS A 146 6.66 12.86 -11.02
N GLY A 147 7.93 12.97 -11.39
CA GLY A 147 8.84 14.04 -10.94
C GLY A 147 8.94 15.25 -11.87
N SER A 148 8.18 15.30 -12.97
CA SER A 148 8.23 16.39 -13.96
C SER A 148 7.67 17.73 -13.46
N ASP A 149 7.34 17.85 -12.17
CA ASP A 149 6.90 19.09 -11.55
C ASP A 149 8.06 19.82 -10.84
N ALA A 150 9.28 19.71 -11.37
CA ALA A 150 10.27 20.75 -11.15
C ALA A 150 9.77 22.00 -11.88
N VAL A 151 8.97 22.79 -11.17
CA VAL A 151 8.73 24.19 -11.49
C VAL A 151 10.09 24.87 -11.65
N GLU A 152 10.54 25.04 -12.88
CA GLU A 152 11.19 26.30 -13.24
C GLU A 152 10.10 27.36 -13.05
N GLU A 153 10.22 28.15 -11.99
CA GLU A 153 9.42 29.36 -11.83
C GLU A 153 9.82 30.36 -12.91
N GLU A 154 9.28 30.21 -14.12
CA GLU A 154 9.20 31.31 -15.07
C GLU A 154 7.74 31.75 -15.17
N PHE A 155 7.46 32.89 -14.55
CA PHE A 155 6.19 33.58 -14.59
C PHE A 155 5.95 34.14 -16.00
N VAL A 156 5.23 33.40 -16.85
CA VAL A 156 4.78 33.92 -18.17
C VAL A 156 3.26 34.09 -18.17
N ALA A 157 2.84 35.30 -18.54
CA ALA A 157 1.47 35.83 -18.52
C ALA A 157 0.47 35.05 -19.41
N PRO A 158 -0.85 35.17 -19.16
CA PRO A 158 -1.87 34.33 -19.80
C PRO A 158 -2.14 34.77 -21.25
N SER A 159 -1.97 33.85 -22.19
CA SER A 159 -2.39 33.99 -23.59
C SER A 159 -3.69 33.25 -23.83
N THR A 160 -4.69 33.99 -24.33
CA THR A 160 -6.00 33.52 -24.78
C THR A 160 -5.90 32.80 -26.14
N ALA A 161 -6.20 31.50 -26.19
CA ALA A 161 -6.47 30.78 -27.44
C ALA A 161 -7.51 29.66 -27.21
N PRO A 162 -8.33 29.33 -28.21
CA PRO A 162 -9.66 28.76 -28.02
C PRO A 162 -9.68 27.24 -27.88
N ALA A 163 -10.69 26.79 -27.14
CA ALA A 163 -11.06 25.40 -26.91
C ALA A 163 -11.67 24.78 -28.16
N ASP A 164 -10.98 23.82 -28.77
CA ASP A 164 -11.65 22.73 -29.48
C ASP A 164 -10.71 21.51 -29.59
N ALA A 165 -10.66 20.72 -28.54
CA ALA A 165 -10.19 19.35 -28.59
C ALA A 165 -11.17 18.56 -27.74
N ALA A 166 -11.86 17.62 -28.36
CA ALA A 166 -12.85 16.75 -27.74
C ALA A 166 -12.21 16.03 -26.54
N GLU A 167 -12.40 16.62 -25.36
CA GLU A 167 -12.17 15.99 -24.08
C GLU A 167 -13.07 14.77 -24.03
N GLY A 168 -12.46 13.59 -24.21
CA GLY A 168 -13.03 12.35 -23.72
C GLY A 168 -13.20 12.54 -22.23
N THR A 169 -14.37 13.04 -21.84
CA THR A 169 -14.69 13.39 -20.47
C THR A 169 -14.44 12.11 -19.68
N LEU A 170 -13.40 12.12 -18.84
CA LEU A 170 -13.21 11.16 -17.76
C LEU A 170 -14.37 11.38 -16.79
N THR A 171 -15.58 11.08 -17.26
CA THR A 171 -16.83 11.12 -16.53
C THR A 171 -16.58 10.27 -15.31
N LYS A 172 -16.34 10.86 -14.12
CA LYS A 172 -16.44 10.35 -12.73
C LYS A 172 -16.45 8.82 -12.49
N ARG A 173 -15.85 8.01 -13.34
CA ARG A 173 -16.06 6.57 -13.45
C ARG A 173 -14.74 5.95 -13.03
N GLN A 174 -14.78 5.27 -11.90
CA GLN A 174 -13.82 4.27 -11.39
C GLN A 174 -12.75 4.74 -10.41
N ILE A 175 -12.36 6.01 -10.40
CA ILE A 175 -11.75 6.61 -9.20
C ILE A 175 -12.93 7.05 -8.34
N GLY A 176 -13.59 6.10 -7.68
CA GLY A 176 -14.68 6.43 -6.76
C GLY A 176 -14.24 7.50 -5.76
N GLY A 177 -15.19 8.18 -5.12
CA GLY A 177 -14.89 9.25 -4.17
C GLY A 177 -13.93 8.80 -3.05
N LEU A 178 -13.44 9.74 -2.24
CA LEU A 178 -12.45 9.44 -1.17
C LEU A 178 -12.80 8.19 -0.32
N ARG A 179 -14.08 7.96 -0.02
CA ARG A 179 -14.57 6.76 0.68
C ARG A 179 -14.26 5.45 -0.05
N CYS A 180 -14.43 5.40 -1.37
CA CYS A 180 -14.06 4.26 -2.20
C CYS A 180 -12.56 3.96 -2.10
N ASN A 181 -11.73 4.99 -2.23
CA ASN A 181 -10.27 4.84 -2.17
C ASN A 181 -9.80 4.40 -0.77
N ILE A 182 -10.43 4.89 0.30
CA ILE A 182 -10.19 4.42 1.66
C ILE A 182 -10.56 2.94 1.79
N ALA A 183 -11.72 2.52 1.29
CA ALA A 183 -12.15 1.11 1.35
C ALA A 183 -11.19 0.20 0.58
N ARG A 184 -10.74 0.61 -0.62
CA ARG A 184 -9.74 -0.13 -1.42
C ARG A 184 -8.42 -0.28 -0.65
N LEU A 185 -7.94 0.80 -0.03
CA LEU A 185 -6.71 0.78 0.76
C LEU A 185 -6.85 -0.12 2.00
N GLN A 186 -8.00 -0.06 2.69
CA GLN A 186 -8.31 -0.92 3.82
C GLN A 186 -8.32 -2.40 3.41
N THR A 187 -8.89 -2.75 2.25
CA THR A 187 -8.86 -4.11 1.70
C THR A 187 -7.43 -4.60 1.50
N VAL A 188 -6.56 -3.81 0.85
CA VAL A 188 -5.15 -4.19 0.63
C VAL A 188 -4.40 -4.36 1.96
N ARG A 189 -4.58 -3.43 2.89
CA ARG A 189 -3.96 -3.50 4.23
C ARG A 189 -4.43 -4.73 5.01
N ASN A 190 -5.75 -4.98 5.03
CA ASN A 190 -6.33 -6.09 5.76
C ASN A 190 -5.94 -7.43 5.11
N LEU A 191 -5.86 -7.53 3.78
CA LEU A 191 -5.42 -8.73 3.06
C LEU A 191 -3.98 -9.14 3.43
N SER A 192 -3.08 -8.16 3.57
CA SER A 192 -1.72 -8.39 4.07
C SER A 192 -1.73 -8.90 5.52
N ALA A 193 -2.56 -8.31 6.38
CA ALA A 193 -2.70 -8.73 7.76
C ALA A 193 -3.34 -10.13 7.90
N SER A 194 -4.34 -10.47 7.07
CA SER A 194 -4.90 -11.83 6.94
C SER A 194 -3.82 -12.84 6.56
N THR A 195 -3.00 -12.51 5.54
CA THR A 195 -1.87 -13.38 5.12
C THR A 195 -0.91 -13.63 6.27
N LYS A 196 -0.54 -12.58 7.02
CA LYS A 196 0.35 -12.71 8.18
C LYS A 196 -0.26 -13.60 9.26
N ALA A 197 -1.55 -13.42 9.56
CA ALA A 197 -2.24 -14.23 10.57
C ALA A 197 -2.30 -15.71 10.17
N VAL A 198 -2.63 -16.03 8.92
CA VAL A 198 -2.62 -17.42 8.41
C VAL A 198 -1.19 -18.01 8.41
N LYS A 199 -0.17 -17.22 8.08
CA LYS A 199 1.23 -17.68 8.15
C LYS A 199 1.66 -17.98 9.59
N ASN A 200 1.25 -17.18 10.56
CA ASN A 200 1.51 -17.46 11.97
C ASN A 200 0.81 -18.74 12.42
N LEU A 201 -0.46 -18.93 12.03
CA LEU A 201 -1.20 -20.16 12.29
C LEU A 201 -0.51 -21.39 11.67
N SER A 202 0.05 -21.27 10.47
CA SER A 202 0.85 -22.34 9.86
C SER A 202 2.05 -22.76 10.69
N ALA A 203 2.66 -21.84 11.44
CA ALA A 203 3.76 -22.18 12.34
C ALA A 203 3.26 -22.89 13.60
N THR A 204 2.09 -22.49 14.12
CA THR A 204 1.44 -23.13 15.28
C THR A 204 0.89 -24.52 14.96
N ALA A 205 0.34 -24.72 13.77
CA ALA A 205 -0.26 -25.99 13.34
C ALA A 205 0.76 -27.06 12.92
N GLN A 206 2.07 -26.82 13.11
CA GLN A 206 3.11 -27.79 12.77
C GLN A 206 2.94 -29.07 13.60
N GLY A 207 2.55 -30.16 12.94
CA GLY A 207 2.28 -31.46 13.58
C GLY A 207 0.83 -31.90 13.51
N ASP A 208 -0.10 -30.98 13.24
CA ASP A 208 -1.51 -31.29 12.96
C ASP A 208 -1.75 -31.29 11.44
N THR A 209 -1.78 -32.48 10.84
CA THR A 209 -1.87 -32.66 9.39
C THR A 209 -3.21 -32.18 8.81
N LEU A 210 -4.30 -32.32 9.57
CA LEU A 210 -5.62 -31.85 9.16
C LEU A 210 -5.67 -30.32 9.19
N ALA A 211 -5.23 -29.70 10.29
CA ALA A 211 -5.16 -28.25 10.39
C ALA A 211 -4.24 -27.65 9.32
N MET A 212 -3.08 -28.26 9.06
CA MET A 212 -2.15 -27.79 8.02
C MET A 212 -2.74 -27.84 6.61
N THR A 213 -3.59 -28.82 6.30
CA THR A 213 -4.29 -28.89 5.01
C THR A 213 -5.21 -27.68 4.84
N GLU A 214 -6.01 -27.36 5.85
CA GLU A 214 -6.89 -26.19 5.81
C GLU A 214 -6.12 -24.86 5.82
N VAL A 215 -5.00 -24.77 6.53
CA VAL A 215 -4.12 -23.60 6.47
C VAL A 215 -3.57 -23.37 5.06
N GLN A 216 -3.16 -24.43 4.36
CA GLN A 216 -2.69 -24.35 2.97
C GLN A 216 -3.81 -23.90 2.01
N ASN A 217 -5.01 -24.47 2.17
CA ASN A 217 -6.19 -24.04 1.41
C ASN A 217 -6.50 -22.55 1.66
N ALA A 218 -6.39 -22.11 2.90
CA ALA A 218 -6.59 -20.69 3.24
C ALA A 218 -5.52 -19.78 2.63
N MET A 219 -4.25 -20.20 2.64
CA MET A 219 -3.18 -19.46 1.95
C MET A 219 -3.41 -19.38 0.44
N ALA A 220 -3.86 -20.47 -0.20
CA ALA A 220 -4.20 -20.49 -1.62
C ALA A 220 -5.35 -19.54 -1.94
N GLY A 221 -6.41 -19.52 -1.11
CA GLY A 221 -7.52 -18.57 -1.23
C GLY A 221 -7.06 -17.11 -1.12
N LEU A 222 -6.21 -16.79 -0.14
CA LEU A 222 -5.63 -15.46 0.01
C LEU A 222 -4.71 -15.07 -1.16
N GLN A 223 -3.97 -16.02 -1.73
CA GLN A 223 -3.14 -15.77 -2.91
C GLN A 223 -4.01 -15.47 -4.13
N SER A 224 -5.06 -16.26 -4.38
CA SER A 224 -6.02 -16.00 -5.45
C SER A 224 -6.65 -14.61 -5.30
N ALA A 225 -7.00 -14.20 -4.08
CA ALA A 225 -7.51 -12.85 -3.82
C ALA A 225 -6.48 -11.75 -4.15
N LYS A 226 -5.19 -11.95 -3.83
CA LYS A 226 -4.13 -11.00 -4.23
C LYS A 226 -3.98 -10.89 -5.74
N ASP A 227 -4.07 -12.01 -6.45
CA ASP A 227 -3.96 -12.02 -7.91
C ASP A 227 -5.13 -11.27 -8.55
N GLY A 228 -6.35 -11.44 -8.01
CA GLY A 228 -7.53 -10.66 -8.37
C GLY A 228 -7.33 -9.15 -8.12
N VAL A 229 -6.85 -8.76 -6.93
CA VAL A 229 -6.51 -7.35 -6.61
C VAL A 229 -5.47 -6.79 -7.58
N SER A 230 -4.45 -7.58 -7.92
CA SER A 230 -3.38 -7.19 -8.87
C SER A 230 -3.96 -6.91 -10.26
N THR A 231 -4.88 -7.74 -10.73
CA THR A 231 -5.59 -7.55 -12.01
C THR A 231 -6.51 -6.33 -11.99
N ILE A 232 -7.27 -6.13 -10.91
CA ILE A 232 -8.08 -4.92 -10.70
C ILE A 232 -7.21 -3.67 -10.75
N ALA A 233 -6.09 -3.69 -10.04
CA ALA A 233 -5.21 -2.55 -9.94
C ALA A 233 -4.59 -2.20 -11.30
N ARG A 234 -4.17 -3.21 -12.09
CA ARG A 234 -3.72 -3.01 -13.48
C ARG A 234 -4.79 -2.38 -14.36
N ALA A 235 -6.04 -2.84 -14.28
CA ALA A 235 -7.13 -2.29 -15.08
C ALA A 235 -7.43 -0.83 -14.70
N ILE A 236 -7.56 -0.52 -13.41
CA ILE A 236 -7.79 0.86 -12.93
C ILE A 236 -6.68 1.78 -13.43
N VAL A 237 -5.44 1.29 -13.34
CA VAL A 237 -4.27 1.99 -13.85
C VAL A 237 -4.42 2.30 -15.33
N THR A 238 -4.78 1.34 -16.19
CA THR A 238 -4.86 1.55 -17.64
C THR A 238 -6.12 2.31 -18.07
N GLY A 239 -6.85 2.92 -17.12
CA GLY A 239 -8.13 3.58 -17.37
C GLY A 239 -9.25 2.61 -17.74
N GLN A 240 -9.04 1.30 -17.53
CA GLN A 240 -10.01 0.27 -17.80
C GLN A 240 -10.88 -0.01 -16.57
N GLN A 241 -12.11 -0.43 -16.84
CA GLN A 241 -12.97 -0.95 -15.78
C GLN A 241 -12.34 -2.17 -15.13
N ALA A 242 -12.31 -2.17 -13.79
CA ALA A 242 -11.95 -3.33 -13.00
C ALA A 242 -12.77 -4.56 -13.49
N PRO A 243 -12.12 -5.61 -14.03
CA PRO A 243 -12.83 -6.74 -14.60
C PRO A 243 -13.75 -7.40 -13.57
N ALA A 244 -14.96 -7.80 -13.99
CA ALA A 244 -15.90 -8.51 -13.12
C ALA A 244 -15.27 -9.80 -12.55
N SER A 245 -14.64 -10.60 -13.41
CA SER A 245 -13.94 -11.83 -13.02
C SER A 245 -12.85 -11.60 -11.97
N ALA A 246 -12.11 -10.50 -12.04
CA ALA A 246 -11.07 -10.19 -11.04
C ALA A 246 -11.69 -9.80 -9.69
N ARG A 247 -12.84 -9.10 -9.69
CA ARG A 247 -13.60 -8.81 -8.46
C ARG A 247 -14.18 -10.08 -7.86
N ASP A 248 -14.74 -10.95 -8.69
CA ASP A 248 -15.26 -12.25 -8.27
C ASP A 248 -14.13 -13.13 -7.69
N GLN A 249 -12.95 -13.12 -8.31
CA GLN A 249 -11.77 -13.83 -7.83
C GLN A 249 -11.33 -13.34 -6.44
N VAL A 250 -11.37 -12.03 -6.17
CA VAL A 250 -11.12 -11.49 -4.82
C VAL A 250 -12.14 -12.03 -3.82
N GLY A 251 -13.43 -11.97 -4.15
CA GLY A 251 -14.50 -12.46 -3.27
C GLY A 251 -14.41 -13.97 -3.01
N GLN A 252 -14.23 -14.76 -4.07
CA GLN A 252 -14.09 -16.21 -3.99
C GLN A 252 -12.86 -16.62 -3.18
N GLY A 253 -11.70 -16.02 -3.46
CA GLY A 253 -10.46 -16.31 -2.73
C GLY A 253 -10.57 -16.03 -1.23
N LEU A 254 -11.20 -14.91 -0.86
CA LEU A 254 -11.45 -14.57 0.54
C LEU A 254 -12.45 -15.52 1.19
N ASN A 255 -13.53 -15.91 0.50
CA ASN A 255 -14.50 -16.88 1.00
C ASN A 255 -13.88 -18.28 1.17
N THR A 256 -13.06 -18.73 0.22
CA THR A 256 -12.29 -19.98 0.36
C THR A 256 -11.41 -19.94 1.60
N ALA A 257 -10.67 -18.84 1.81
CA ALA A 257 -9.83 -18.70 2.99
C ALA A 257 -10.64 -18.71 4.29
N GLN A 258 -11.77 -18.00 4.31
CA GLN A 258 -12.67 -17.94 5.45
C GLN A 258 -13.26 -19.32 5.80
N ASN A 259 -13.70 -20.06 4.79
CA ASN A 259 -14.30 -21.38 4.96
C ASN A 259 -13.26 -22.39 5.47
N SER A 260 -12.07 -22.43 4.88
CA SER A 260 -11.00 -23.31 5.36
C SER A 260 -10.59 -23.03 6.80
N LEU A 261 -10.43 -21.75 7.17
CA LEU A 261 -10.11 -21.39 8.56
C LEU A 261 -11.19 -21.81 9.54
N ASN A 262 -12.47 -21.74 9.15
CA ASN A 262 -13.59 -22.17 9.98
C ASN A 262 -13.74 -23.70 10.05
N SER A 263 -13.14 -24.44 9.10
CA SER A 263 -13.12 -25.90 9.08
C SER A 263 -12.00 -26.49 9.96
N ILE A 264 -11.07 -25.68 10.46
CA ILE A 264 -10.02 -26.15 11.37
C ILE A 264 -10.67 -26.58 12.69
N GLN A 265 -10.53 -27.87 13.00
CA GLN A 265 -10.90 -28.46 14.28
C GLN A 265 -9.68 -29.23 14.81
N SER A 266 -9.03 -28.69 15.84
CA SER A 266 -7.88 -29.32 16.48
C SER A 266 -8.17 -29.64 17.94
N SER A 267 -7.52 -30.67 18.47
CA SER A 267 -7.48 -30.91 19.92
C SER A 267 -6.55 -29.93 20.64
N ASP A 268 -5.67 -29.24 19.92
CA ASP A 268 -4.79 -28.19 20.47
C ASP A 268 -5.55 -26.85 20.54
N PRO A 269 -5.77 -26.30 21.75
CA PRO A 269 -6.41 -24.99 21.92
C PRO A 269 -5.67 -23.85 21.18
N ALA A 270 -4.34 -23.90 21.09
CA ALA A 270 -3.54 -22.85 20.43
C ALA A 270 -3.79 -22.80 18.92
N ILE A 271 -4.05 -23.95 18.29
CA ILE A 271 -4.41 -24.02 16.86
C ILE A 271 -5.80 -23.42 16.66
N ASN A 272 -6.77 -23.76 17.51
CA ASN A 272 -8.13 -23.21 17.44
C ASN A 272 -8.16 -21.68 17.65
N ASP A 273 -7.41 -21.18 18.64
CA ASP A 273 -7.27 -19.75 18.90
C ASP A 273 -6.60 -19.01 17.73
N GLY A 274 -5.55 -19.62 17.17
CA GLY A 274 -4.88 -19.09 15.98
C GLY A 274 -5.79 -19.05 14.74
N ALA A 275 -6.61 -20.09 14.54
CA ALA A 275 -7.62 -20.16 13.49
C ALA A 275 -8.68 -19.07 13.66
N ALA A 276 -9.20 -18.88 14.86
CA ALA A 276 -10.15 -17.82 15.18
C ALA A 276 -9.56 -16.42 14.93
N ALA A 277 -8.30 -16.18 15.34
CA ALA A 277 -7.61 -14.92 15.11
C ALA A 277 -7.39 -14.64 13.60
N ALA A 278 -6.97 -15.66 12.83
CA ALA A 278 -6.80 -15.55 11.40
C ALA A 278 -8.15 -15.30 10.69
N SER A 279 -9.19 -16.03 11.09
CA SER A 279 -10.57 -15.89 10.62
C SER A 279 -11.09 -14.47 10.84
N ALA A 280 -10.89 -13.89 12.03
CA ALA A 280 -11.27 -12.51 12.31
C ALA A 280 -10.57 -11.49 11.39
N MET A 281 -9.31 -11.74 11.00
CA MET A 281 -8.59 -10.87 10.08
C MET A 281 -9.09 -11.02 8.63
N VAL A 282 -9.43 -12.24 8.18
CA VAL A 282 -10.08 -12.45 6.88
C VAL A 282 -11.45 -11.78 6.84
N GLY A 283 -12.25 -11.90 7.90
CA GLY A 283 -13.52 -11.21 8.06
C GLY A 283 -13.42 -9.69 7.89
N LYS A 284 -12.41 -9.05 8.52
CA LYS A 284 -12.13 -7.62 8.31
C LYS A 284 -11.80 -7.27 6.86
N THR A 285 -11.14 -8.17 6.12
CA THR A 285 -10.85 -8.00 4.69
C THR A 285 -12.12 -8.11 3.86
N LEU A 286 -12.99 -9.08 4.16
CA LEU A 286 -14.31 -9.23 3.53
C LEU A 286 -15.19 -7.99 3.75
N THR A 287 -15.26 -7.46 4.98
CA THR A 287 -16.01 -6.23 5.27
C THR A 287 -15.48 -5.03 4.49
N ALA A 288 -14.15 -4.86 4.40
CA ALA A 288 -13.56 -3.80 3.60
C ALA A 288 -13.85 -3.99 2.09
N GLY A 289 -13.79 -5.23 1.59
CA GLY A 289 -14.17 -5.58 0.22
C GLY A 289 -15.64 -5.27 -0.10
N ALA A 290 -16.55 -5.60 0.81
CA ALA A 290 -17.97 -5.24 0.68
C ALA A 290 -18.18 -3.72 0.65
N ALA A 291 -17.42 -2.97 1.47
CA ALA A 291 -17.43 -1.51 1.42
C ALA A 291 -16.94 -0.96 0.07
N VAL A 292 -15.99 -1.61 -0.61
CA VAL A 292 -15.60 -1.24 -1.99
C VAL A 292 -16.78 -1.42 -2.93
N VAL A 293 -17.45 -2.57 -2.91
CA VAL A 293 -18.62 -2.83 -3.78
C VAL A 293 -19.74 -1.80 -3.54
N ALA A 294 -19.98 -1.44 -2.28
CA ALA A 294 -21.02 -0.47 -1.93
C ALA A 294 -20.70 0.98 -2.32
N ASN A 295 -19.42 1.37 -2.45
CA ASN A 295 -19.00 2.78 -2.53
C ASN A 295 -18.28 3.20 -3.84
N CYS A 296 -18.01 2.32 -4.82
CA CYS A 296 -16.99 2.56 -5.88
C CYS A 296 -17.45 2.64 -7.37
#